data_AF-A0A957F255-F1
#
_entry.id   AF-A0A957F255-F1
#
_cell.length_a   1.000
_cell.length_b   1.000
_cell.length_c   1.000
_cell.angle_alpha   90.00
_cell.angle_beta   90.00
_cell.angle_gamma   90.00
#
_symmetry.space_group_name_H-M   'P 1'
#
loop_
_entity.id
_entity.type
_entity.pdbx_description
1 polymer ?
#
loop_
_entity_poly.entity_id
_entity_poly.type
_entity_poly.pdbx_seq_one_letter_code
_entity_poly.pdbx_strand_id
1 'polypeptide(L)'
;MNKRTILIALAAGLLLVGGGLLLYVRQTLQFAPLPTYDTTLVSGRPDGAGCITPTGPAGIAIELIDLGQDRVYLASGSNPISEAEWDETSVRFPLMKNSKRYLLFDATCLYRSPGRPADCQGDDCLAYVEELGHTWFVMNDLAGQGCYPDAAGCNGDVVDPGYVSLTTIDKCQELTFSGPLIYELVDDLGNRYVMHATDDGRPDVAGVALPAGWQLSEVAISQPLTIQPRGAGHCYYNILRDANVQSYHQYVFAEDTFSPQRFSQP
;
A
#
# COMPACT_ATOMS: atom_id res chain seq x y z
N MET A 1 -17.10 -54.16 -0.44
CA MET A 1 -16.66 -53.08 -1.34
C MET A 1 -15.28 -53.41 -1.87
N ASN A 2 -15.08 -53.43 -3.20
CA ASN A 2 -13.80 -53.81 -3.81
C ASN A 2 -12.75 -52.69 -3.57
N LYS A 3 -11.51 -53.05 -3.20
CA LYS A 3 -10.43 -52.11 -2.90
C LYS A 3 -10.19 -51.08 -4.01
N ARG A 4 -10.47 -51.44 -5.27
CA ARG A 4 -10.42 -50.51 -6.43
C ARG A 4 -11.43 -49.36 -6.34
N THR A 5 -12.62 -49.60 -5.80
CA THR A 5 -13.69 -48.59 -5.70
C THR A 5 -13.38 -47.55 -4.61
N ILE A 6 -12.70 -47.95 -3.54
CA ILE A 6 -12.28 -47.07 -2.44
C ILE A 6 -11.12 -46.15 -2.87
N LEU A 7 -10.16 -46.67 -3.64
CA LEU A 7 -9.03 -45.89 -4.17
C LEU A 7 -9.46 -44.82 -5.19
N ILE A 8 -10.44 -45.12 -6.04
CA ILE A 8 -10.98 -44.15 -7.01
C ILE A 8 -11.77 -43.04 -6.29
N ALA A 9 -12.54 -43.38 -5.25
CA ALA A 9 -13.27 -42.39 -4.45
C ALA A 9 -12.34 -41.47 -3.63
N LEU A 10 -11.25 -42.01 -3.07
CA LEU A 10 -10.22 -41.22 -2.37
C LEU A 10 -9.45 -40.29 -3.32
N ALA A 11 -9.10 -40.75 -4.52
CA ALA A 11 -8.43 -39.93 -5.53
C ALA A 11 -9.34 -38.80 -6.06
N ALA A 12 -10.63 -39.08 -6.27
CA ALA A 12 -11.62 -38.07 -6.66
C ALA A 12 -11.87 -37.04 -5.53
N GLY A 13 -11.89 -37.47 -4.27
CA GLY A 13 -12.02 -36.58 -3.11
C GLY A 13 -10.81 -35.65 -2.91
N LEU A 14 -9.58 -36.16 -3.09
CA LEU A 14 -8.35 -35.37 -3.04
C LEU A 14 -8.23 -34.35 -4.19
N LEU A 15 -8.73 -34.70 -5.39
CA LEU A 15 -8.79 -33.78 -6.53
C LEU A 15 -9.87 -32.69 -6.37
N LEU A 16 -11.01 -32.99 -5.74
CA LEU A 16 -12.07 -32.00 -5.48
C LEU A 16 -11.70 -31.05 -4.33
N VAL A 17 -11.06 -31.56 -3.26
CA VAL A 17 -10.56 -30.72 -2.15
C VAL A 17 -9.33 -29.92 -2.59
N GLY A 18 -8.39 -30.54 -3.32
CA GLY A 18 -7.22 -29.86 -3.87
C GLY A 18 -7.57 -28.83 -4.94
N GLY A 19 -8.51 -29.13 -5.84
CA GLY A 19 -9.01 -28.21 -6.86
C GLY A 19 -9.86 -27.08 -6.27
N GLY A 20 -10.70 -27.37 -5.27
CA GLY A 20 -11.46 -26.36 -4.52
C GLY A 20 -10.57 -25.43 -3.71
N LEU A 21 -9.50 -25.96 -3.08
CA LEU A 21 -8.51 -25.16 -2.35
C LEU A 21 -7.65 -24.32 -3.31
N LEU A 22 -7.25 -24.84 -4.47
CA LEU A 22 -6.54 -24.07 -5.50
C LEU A 22 -7.41 -22.99 -6.14
N LEU A 23 -8.70 -23.25 -6.36
CA LEU A 23 -9.66 -22.26 -6.86
C LEU A 23 -9.98 -21.21 -5.81
N TYR A 24 -10.10 -21.60 -4.53
CA TYR A 24 -10.28 -20.68 -3.41
C TYR A 24 -9.05 -19.79 -3.23
N VAL A 25 -7.84 -20.38 -3.22
CA VAL A 25 -6.57 -19.64 -3.16
C VAL A 25 -6.41 -18.71 -4.37
N ARG A 26 -6.77 -19.16 -5.59
CA ARG A 26 -6.77 -18.28 -6.77
C ARG A 26 -7.80 -17.15 -6.68
N GLN A 27 -9.01 -17.39 -6.15
CA GLN A 27 -10.03 -16.35 -5.97
C GLN A 27 -9.66 -15.37 -4.85
N THR A 28 -9.00 -15.82 -3.78
CA THR A 28 -8.48 -14.94 -2.72
C THR A 28 -7.18 -14.22 -3.10
N LEU A 29 -6.58 -14.54 -4.24
CA LEU A 29 -5.37 -13.89 -4.77
C LEU A 29 -5.65 -13.05 -6.03
N GLN A 30 -6.91 -12.92 -6.45
CA GLN A 30 -7.25 -11.97 -7.51
C GLN A 30 -7.26 -10.56 -6.92
N PHE A 31 -6.24 -9.79 -7.25
CA PHE A 31 -6.17 -8.40 -6.83
C PHE A 31 -7.38 -7.61 -7.35
N ALA A 32 -7.90 -6.73 -6.50
CA ALA A 32 -8.94 -5.80 -6.90
C ALA A 32 -8.47 -4.97 -8.11
N PRO A 33 -9.36 -4.69 -9.08
CA PRO A 33 -9.03 -3.79 -10.18
C PRO A 33 -8.76 -2.39 -9.63
N LEU A 34 -7.78 -1.72 -10.22
CA LEU A 34 -7.47 -0.33 -9.88
C LEU A 34 -8.72 0.55 -10.08
N PRO A 35 -9.02 1.45 -9.13
CA PRO A 35 -10.15 2.37 -9.26
C PRO A 35 -9.89 3.44 -10.31
N THR A 36 -10.96 4.03 -10.81
CA THR A 36 -10.93 5.29 -11.59
C THR A 36 -11.47 6.40 -10.71
N TYR A 37 -10.79 7.54 -10.64
CA TYR A 37 -11.20 8.67 -9.81
C TYR A 37 -10.73 10.01 -10.36
N ASP A 38 -11.45 11.08 -10.00
CA ASP A 38 -11.11 12.47 -10.30
C ASP A 38 -9.91 12.90 -9.44
N THR A 39 -8.83 13.34 -10.11
CA THR A 39 -7.55 13.71 -9.48
C THR A 39 -7.55 15.16 -9.00
N THR A 40 -8.51 15.97 -9.45
CA THR A 40 -8.68 17.37 -9.03
C THR A 40 -9.27 17.49 -7.63
N LEU A 41 -9.98 16.45 -7.18
CA LEU A 41 -10.59 16.38 -5.86
C LEU A 41 -9.57 15.96 -4.80
N VAL A 42 -9.03 16.94 -4.08
CA VAL A 42 -8.16 16.71 -2.92
C VAL A 42 -9.00 16.28 -1.72
N SER A 43 -8.66 15.13 -1.13
CA SER A 43 -9.19 14.73 0.16
C SER A 43 -8.38 15.38 1.26
N GLY A 44 -8.82 16.55 1.69
CA GLY A 44 -8.22 17.30 2.79
C GLY A 44 -8.60 16.73 4.16
N ARG A 45 -7.84 17.11 5.19
CA ARG A 45 -8.15 16.80 6.58
C ARG A 45 -9.44 17.50 7.01
N PRO A 46 -10.44 16.77 7.56
CA PRO A 46 -11.64 17.40 8.11
C PRO A 46 -11.32 18.33 9.27
N ASP A 47 -12.11 19.39 9.46
CA ASP A 47 -11.94 20.29 10.59
C ASP A 47 -12.06 19.52 11.91
N GLY A 48 -11.14 19.78 12.84
CA GLY A 48 -11.11 19.12 14.15
C GLY A 48 -10.69 17.65 14.14
N ALA A 49 -10.39 17.05 12.98
CA ALA A 49 -9.87 15.69 12.93
C ALA A 49 -8.52 15.59 13.64
N GLY A 50 -8.36 14.52 14.42
CA GLY A 50 -7.10 14.18 15.08
C GLY A 50 -5.97 13.93 14.08
N CYS A 51 -4.76 13.84 14.60
CA CYS A 51 -3.56 13.54 13.82
C CYS A 51 -2.80 12.40 14.47
N ILE A 52 -2.89 11.21 13.88
CA ILE A 52 -2.09 10.07 14.29
C ILE A 52 -0.75 10.15 13.55
N THR A 53 0.34 10.27 14.30
CA THR A 53 1.69 10.04 13.79
C THR A 53 2.11 8.64 14.19
N PRO A 54 2.73 7.83 13.30
CA PRO A 54 3.27 6.53 13.67
C PRO A 54 4.22 6.66 14.87
N THR A 55 3.88 5.99 15.97
CA THR A 55 4.67 6.00 17.21
C THR A 55 5.51 4.73 17.29
N GLY A 56 6.65 4.73 16.61
CA GLY A 56 7.72 3.75 16.87
C GLY A 56 9.01 4.45 17.28
N PRO A 57 10.01 3.71 17.81
CA PRO A 57 11.35 4.25 17.97
C PRO A 57 11.81 4.84 16.63
N ALA A 58 12.54 5.96 16.70
CA ALA A 58 12.84 6.86 15.58
C ALA A 58 12.77 6.21 14.18
N GLY A 59 11.60 6.35 13.53
CA GLY A 59 11.43 6.05 12.10
C GLY A 59 10.86 4.68 11.71
N ILE A 60 10.35 3.84 12.62
CA ILE A 60 9.77 2.53 12.27
C ILE A 60 8.27 2.47 12.60
N ALA A 61 7.42 2.23 11.60
CA ALA A 61 5.99 1.95 11.80
C ALA A 61 5.77 0.44 12.02
N ILE A 62 5.06 0.06 13.09
CA ILE A 62 4.64 -1.34 13.33
C ILE A 62 3.30 -1.56 12.63
N GLU A 63 3.34 -2.30 11.54
CA GLU A 63 2.19 -2.50 10.65
C GLU A 63 1.83 -3.98 10.50
N LEU A 64 0.54 -4.25 10.62
CA LEU A 64 -0.07 -5.57 10.46
C LEU A 64 -0.93 -5.57 9.20
N ILE A 65 -0.66 -6.47 8.27
CA ILE A 65 -1.42 -6.63 7.03
C ILE A 65 -2.42 -7.77 7.23
N ASP A 66 -3.70 -7.51 6.99
CA ASP A 66 -4.75 -8.52 6.88
C ASP A 66 -5.08 -8.78 5.41
N LEU A 67 -4.56 -9.88 4.87
CA LEU A 67 -4.83 -10.33 3.50
C LEU A 67 -6.27 -10.80 3.29
N GLY A 68 -7.00 -11.10 4.36
CA GLY A 68 -8.41 -11.50 4.28
C GLY A 68 -9.35 -10.31 4.11
N GLN A 69 -8.87 -9.11 4.44
CA GLN A 69 -9.64 -7.85 4.37
C GLN A 69 -9.00 -6.82 3.43
N ASP A 70 -7.87 -7.14 2.80
CA ASP A 70 -7.12 -6.18 1.98
C ASP A 70 -6.80 -4.89 2.76
N ARG A 71 -6.39 -5.05 4.02
CA ARG A 71 -6.31 -3.95 5.00
C ARG A 71 -4.99 -3.92 5.73
N VAL A 72 -4.52 -2.72 6.06
CA VAL A 72 -3.32 -2.51 6.87
C VAL A 72 -3.71 -1.78 8.16
N TYR A 73 -3.21 -2.30 9.27
CA TYR A 73 -3.35 -1.71 10.58
C TYR A 73 -2.01 -1.15 11.07
N LEU A 74 -2.08 -0.05 11.82
CA LEU A 74 -0.94 0.58 12.48
C LEU A 74 -1.08 0.42 14.00
N ALA A 75 -0.03 -0.03 14.68
CA ALA A 75 -0.04 -0.08 16.15
C ALA A 75 -0.29 1.31 16.74
N SER A 76 -1.43 1.50 17.41
CA SER A 76 -1.86 2.79 17.97
C SER A 76 -3.03 2.62 18.94
N GLY A 77 -3.52 3.71 19.53
CA GLY A 77 -4.68 3.70 20.42
C GLY A 77 -4.33 3.42 21.89
N SER A 78 -5.24 2.77 22.61
CA SER A 78 -5.15 2.60 24.07
C SER A 78 -4.16 1.53 24.53
N ASN A 79 -3.91 0.50 23.71
CA ASN A 79 -3.01 -0.60 24.03
C ASN A 79 -2.20 -1.04 22.78
N PRO A 80 -1.37 -0.16 22.20
CA PRO A 80 -0.55 -0.52 21.05
C PRO A 80 0.50 -1.58 21.44
N ILE A 81 0.80 -2.50 20.52
CA ILE A 81 1.89 -3.46 20.72
C ILE A 81 3.25 -2.74 20.78
N SER A 82 4.14 -3.16 21.68
CA SER A 82 5.51 -2.64 21.73
C SER A 82 6.41 -3.28 20.66
N GLU A 83 7.54 -2.65 20.33
CA GLU A 83 8.52 -3.23 19.39
C GLU A 83 9.06 -4.59 19.88
N ALA A 84 9.38 -4.71 21.17
CA ALA A 84 9.90 -5.95 21.74
C ALA A 84 8.87 -7.09 21.65
N GLU A 85 7.60 -6.81 21.97
CA GLU A 85 6.51 -7.78 21.80
C GLU A 85 6.28 -8.11 20.32
N TRP A 86 6.36 -7.10 19.44
CA TRP A 86 6.20 -7.29 18.01
C TRP A 86 7.25 -8.25 17.46
N ASP A 87 8.52 -8.09 17.81
CA ASP A 87 9.60 -8.98 17.35
C ASP A 87 9.37 -10.44 17.73
N GLU A 88 8.86 -10.68 18.93
CA GLU A 88 8.55 -12.02 19.45
C GLU A 88 7.23 -12.59 18.93
N THR A 89 6.31 -11.74 18.47
CA THR A 89 4.98 -12.15 18.03
C THR A 89 5.04 -12.95 16.73
N SER A 90 4.44 -14.13 16.72
CA SER A 90 4.21 -14.92 15.51
C SER A 90 2.80 -14.63 14.98
N VAL A 91 2.72 -14.14 13.75
CA VAL A 91 1.46 -13.95 13.02
C VAL A 91 1.16 -15.17 12.14
N ARG A 92 -0.12 -15.43 11.90
CA ARG A 92 -0.59 -16.52 11.03
C ARG A 92 -1.61 -15.98 10.04
N PHE A 93 -1.66 -16.61 8.87
CA PHE A 93 -2.63 -16.29 7.83
C PHE A 93 -4.07 -16.16 8.41
N PRO A 94 -4.83 -15.11 8.04
CA PRO A 94 -4.55 -14.14 6.97
C PRO A 94 -3.64 -12.96 7.35
N LEU A 95 -3.17 -12.91 8.60
CA LEU A 95 -2.35 -11.81 9.10
C LEU A 95 -0.87 -11.99 8.75
N MET A 96 -0.20 -10.90 8.39
CA MET A 96 1.22 -10.83 8.10
C MET A 96 1.86 -9.57 8.69
N LYS A 97 3.13 -9.66 9.07
CA LYS A 97 3.92 -8.48 9.43
C LYS A 97 4.25 -7.72 8.15
N ASN A 98 4.11 -6.40 8.15
CA ASN A 98 4.67 -5.62 7.04
C ASN A 98 6.21 -5.66 7.09
N SER A 99 6.83 -5.53 5.93
CA SER A 99 8.27 -5.30 5.81
C SER A 99 8.67 -4.00 6.52
N LYS A 100 9.82 -3.99 7.18
CA LYS A 100 10.44 -2.75 7.65
C LYS A 100 10.78 -1.86 6.45
N ARG A 101 10.39 -0.59 6.51
CA ARG A 101 10.68 0.40 5.47
C ARG A 101 11.32 1.63 6.07
N TYR A 102 12.28 2.20 5.36
CA TYR A 102 12.95 3.43 5.76
C TYR A 102 12.28 4.60 5.07
N LEU A 103 11.48 5.34 5.84
CA LEU A 103 10.66 6.44 5.35
C LEU A 103 11.53 7.67 5.03
N LEU A 104 11.20 8.37 3.94
CA LEU A 104 11.95 9.53 3.43
C LEU A 104 11.19 10.86 3.55
N PHE A 105 9.99 10.85 4.13
CA PHE A 105 9.25 12.07 4.47
C PHE A 105 9.54 12.50 5.90
N ASP A 106 9.46 13.81 6.16
CA ASP A 106 9.85 14.42 7.44
C ASP A 106 8.68 14.55 8.42
N ALA A 107 7.46 14.64 7.91
CA ALA A 107 6.26 14.70 8.74
C ALA A 107 5.08 13.99 8.07
N THR A 108 4.15 13.53 8.90
CA THR A 108 2.91 12.93 8.42
C THR A 108 1.75 13.16 9.37
N CYS A 109 0.53 13.08 8.85
CA CYS A 109 -0.68 13.10 9.64
C CYS A 109 -1.71 12.10 9.10
N LEU A 110 -1.98 11.01 9.83
CA LEU A 110 -3.13 10.14 9.57
C LEU A 110 -4.35 10.73 10.25
N TYR A 111 -5.36 11.11 9.48
CA TYR A 111 -6.47 11.90 10.00
C TYR A 111 -7.85 11.28 9.78
N ARG A 112 -7.96 10.19 9.01
CA ARG A 112 -9.23 9.47 8.82
C ARG A 112 -8.99 8.00 8.44
N SER A 113 -9.76 7.09 9.01
CA SER A 113 -9.75 5.68 8.58
C SER A 113 -10.58 5.47 7.31
N PRO A 114 -10.25 4.46 6.49
CA PRO A 114 -11.09 4.04 5.37
C PRO A 114 -12.56 3.86 5.75
N GLY A 115 -13.47 4.24 4.86
CA GLY A 115 -14.92 4.12 5.05
C GLY A 115 -15.55 5.10 6.04
N ARG A 116 -14.77 5.96 6.72
CA ARG A 116 -15.32 7.05 7.54
C ARG A 116 -15.83 8.20 6.66
N PRO A 117 -16.93 8.88 7.05
CA PRO A 117 -17.48 10.00 6.30
C PRO A 117 -16.46 11.12 6.07
N ALA A 118 -16.58 11.82 4.93
CA ALA A 118 -15.64 12.88 4.58
C ALA A 118 -15.66 14.07 5.55
N ASP A 119 -16.79 14.26 6.24
CA ASP A 119 -17.11 15.31 7.19
C ASP A 119 -17.10 14.83 8.66
N CYS A 120 -16.50 13.66 8.94
CA CYS A 120 -16.31 13.17 10.30
C CYS A 120 -15.63 14.20 11.21
N GLN A 121 -15.82 14.07 12.52
CA GLN A 121 -15.29 15.01 13.52
C GLN A 121 -14.57 14.27 14.64
N GLY A 122 -13.41 14.79 15.07
CA GLY A 122 -12.66 14.24 16.19
C GLY A 122 -12.37 12.75 16.06
N ASP A 123 -12.66 11.98 17.12
CA ASP A 123 -12.40 10.54 17.16
C ASP A 123 -13.30 9.72 16.23
N ASP A 124 -14.43 10.27 15.77
CA ASP A 124 -15.31 9.57 14.81
C ASP A 124 -14.64 9.40 13.43
N CYS A 125 -13.60 10.19 13.16
CA CYS A 125 -12.77 10.00 11.97
C CYS A 125 -11.87 8.77 12.05
N LEU A 126 -11.67 8.20 13.24
CA LEU A 126 -10.69 7.16 13.49
C LEU A 126 -11.41 5.84 13.75
N ALA A 127 -10.88 4.74 13.22
CA ALA A 127 -11.34 3.41 13.52
C ALA A 127 -10.20 2.62 14.14
N TYR A 128 -10.53 1.88 15.19
CA TYR A 128 -9.60 1.00 15.89
C TYR A 128 -10.19 -0.40 15.96
N VAL A 129 -9.32 -1.40 15.96
CA VAL A 129 -9.65 -2.81 16.15
C VAL A 129 -8.75 -3.40 17.22
N GLU A 130 -9.20 -4.51 17.82
CA GLU A 130 -8.37 -5.32 18.72
C GLU A 130 -7.92 -6.57 17.97
N GLU A 131 -6.62 -6.72 17.77
CA GLU A 131 -6.02 -7.87 17.11
C GLU A 131 -4.78 -8.32 17.87
N LEU A 132 -4.61 -9.64 18.02
CA LEU A 132 -3.50 -10.22 18.79
C LEU A 132 -3.41 -9.70 20.24
N GLY A 133 -4.52 -9.24 20.82
CA GLY A 133 -4.58 -8.67 22.17
C GLY A 133 -4.10 -7.23 22.29
N HIS A 134 -3.91 -6.53 21.17
CA HIS A 134 -3.48 -5.13 21.11
C HIS A 134 -4.44 -4.29 20.28
N THR A 135 -4.46 -2.99 20.57
CA THR A 135 -5.21 -2.00 19.80
C THR A 135 -4.44 -1.63 18.53
N TRP A 136 -5.17 -1.56 17.41
CA TRP A 136 -4.63 -1.14 16.12
C TRP A 136 -5.52 -0.12 15.44
N PHE A 137 -4.92 0.93 14.88
CA PHE A 137 -5.59 1.90 14.02
C PHE A 137 -5.80 1.31 12.63
N VAL A 138 -7.00 1.41 12.09
CA VAL A 138 -7.31 1.04 10.70
C VAL A 138 -6.74 2.10 9.76
N MET A 139 -5.58 1.81 9.18
CA MET A 139 -4.76 2.80 8.49
C MET A 139 -5.15 2.97 7.02
N ASN A 140 -5.26 1.87 6.29
CA ASN A 140 -5.65 1.91 4.88
C ASN A 140 -6.27 0.61 4.40
N ASP A 141 -7.04 0.73 3.32
CA ASP A 141 -7.53 -0.39 2.53
C ASP A 141 -6.79 -0.41 1.18
N LEU A 142 -6.55 -1.59 0.64
CA LEU A 142 -6.07 -1.77 -0.73
C LEU A 142 -7.26 -1.60 -1.67
N ALA A 143 -7.18 -0.60 -2.55
CA ALA A 143 -8.22 -0.31 -3.52
C ALA A 143 -7.99 -1.03 -4.85
N GLY A 144 -6.73 -1.33 -5.20
CA GLY A 144 -6.41 -2.16 -6.35
C GLY A 144 -4.92 -2.22 -6.67
N GLN A 145 -4.56 -3.12 -7.58
CA GLN A 145 -3.18 -3.28 -8.03
C GLN A 145 -3.08 -3.42 -9.55
N GLY A 146 -1.91 -3.04 -10.06
CA GLY A 146 -1.54 -3.19 -11.45
C GLY A 146 -0.04 -3.30 -11.64
N CYS A 147 0.37 -3.65 -12.84
CA CYS A 147 1.75 -3.77 -13.27
C CYS A 147 1.94 -3.09 -14.63
N TYR A 148 3.11 -2.51 -14.84
CA TYR A 148 3.50 -1.87 -16.09
C TYR A 148 4.93 -2.30 -16.48
N PRO A 149 5.22 -2.55 -17.79
CA PRO A 149 4.32 -2.43 -18.94
C PRO A 149 3.24 -3.51 -19.07
N ASP A 150 3.45 -4.69 -18.49
CA ASP A 150 2.49 -5.78 -18.49
C ASP A 150 2.58 -6.62 -17.21
N ALA A 151 1.64 -7.53 -17.02
CA ALA A 151 1.49 -8.33 -15.81
C ALA A 151 2.67 -9.26 -15.50
N ALA A 152 3.47 -9.66 -16.50
CA ALA A 152 4.45 -10.71 -16.33
C ALA A 152 5.63 -10.31 -15.43
N GLY A 153 5.91 -9.01 -15.31
CA GLY A 153 7.01 -8.50 -14.49
C GLY A 153 6.65 -8.09 -13.07
N CYS A 154 5.43 -8.36 -12.60
CA CYS A 154 5.06 -8.18 -11.19
C CYS A 154 4.42 -9.44 -10.62
N ASN A 155 4.91 -9.89 -9.47
CA ASN A 155 4.34 -11.03 -8.75
C ASN A 155 4.35 -10.76 -7.25
N GLY A 156 3.21 -10.32 -6.73
CA GLY A 156 3.08 -9.85 -5.36
C GLY A 156 4.07 -8.73 -5.06
N ASP A 157 4.99 -8.99 -4.14
CA ASP A 157 6.03 -8.04 -3.71
C ASP A 157 7.29 -8.03 -4.59
N VAL A 158 7.34 -8.81 -5.66
CA VAL A 158 8.49 -8.88 -6.56
C VAL A 158 8.19 -8.13 -7.85
N VAL A 159 9.10 -7.23 -8.23
CA VAL A 159 9.05 -6.45 -9.47
C VAL A 159 10.32 -6.72 -10.26
N ASP A 160 10.17 -7.07 -11.54
CA ASP A 160 11.29 -7.35 -12.43
C ASP A 160 11.94 -6.04 -12.93
N PRO A 161 13.25 -6.05 -13.25
CA PRO A 161 13.93 -4.90 -13.86
C PRO A 161 13.20 -4.40 -15.13
N GLY A 162 12.94 -3.09 -15.20
CA GLY A 162 12.19 -2.47 -16.29
C GLY A 162 10.67 -2.43 -16.09
N TYR A 163 10.18 -2.93 -14.95
CA TYR A 163 8.77 -2.90 -14.57
C TYR A 163 8.55 -2.01 -13.33
N VAL A 164 7.30 -1.63 -13.13
CA VAL A 164 6.81 -1.05 -11.87
C VAL A 164 5.48 -1.69 -11.51
N SER A 165 5.30 -2.00 -10.22
CA SER A 165 3.98 -2.34 -9.68
C SER A 165 3.30 -1.06 -9.20
N LEU A 166 2.00 -0.92 -9.49
CA LEU A 166 1.13 0.12 -8.94
C LEU A 166 0.21 -0.49 -7.90
N THR A 167 0.14 0.15 -6.74
CA THR A 167 -0.85 -0.11 -5.71
C THR A 167 -1.65 1.16 -5.47
N THR A 168 -2.96 1.11 -5.61
CA THR A 168 -3.85 2.18 -5.14
C THR A 168 -4.36 1.81 -3.75
N ILE A 169 -4.17 2.69 -2.78
CA ILE A 169 -4.68 2.51 -1.41
C ILE A 169 -5.65 3.64 -1.05
N ASP A 170 -6.68 3.34 -0.26
CA ASP A 170 -7.51 4.34 0.41
C ASP A 170 -6.88 4.64 1.77
N LYS A 171 -6.15 5.75 1.87
CA LYS A 171 -5.37 6.15 3.04
C LYS A 171 -5.44 7.66 3.24
N CYS A 172 -6.19 8.10 4.25
CA CYS A 172 -6.28 9.51 4.59
C CYS A 172 -5.10 9.96 5.44
N GLN A 173 -3.98 10.17 4.75
CA GLN A 173 -2.71 10.59 5.31
C GLN A 173 -2.23 11.85 4.60
N GLU A 174 -1.68 12.81 5.31
CA GLU A 174 -0.84 13.85 4.72
C GLU A 174 0.63 13.47 4.90
N LEU A 175 1.45 13.71 3.88
CA LEU A 175 2.90 13.47 3.94
C LEU A 175 3.63 14.76 3.55
N THR A 176 4.65 15.13 4.30
CA THR A 176 5.43 16.34 4.06
C THR A 176 6.91 16.00 3.95
N PHE A 177 7.51 16.42 2.82
CA PHE A 177 8.94 16.39 2.56
C PHE A 177 9.48 17.81 2.72
N SER A 178 10.29 18.02 3.74
CA SER A 178 10.90 19.30 4.14
C SER A 178 12.40 19.34 3.88
N GLY A 179 13.04 18.21 3.58
CA GLY A 179 14.44 18.16 3.18
C GLY A 179 14.75 19.03 1.96
N PRO A 180 16.00 19.50 1.78
CA PRO A 180 16.37 20.32 0.63
C PRO A 180 16.33 19.57 -0.71
N LEU A 181 16.12 18.25 -0.66
CA LEU A 181 16.14 17.33 -1.78
C LEU A 181 15.00 16.32 -1.66
N ILE A 182 14.38 16.00 -2.78
CA ILE A 182 13.49 14.85 -2.96
C ILE A 182 13.99 13.98 -4.11
N TYR A 183 13.51 12.73 -4.15
CA TYR A 183 13.78 11.80 -5.23
C TYR A 183 12.51 11.66 -6.06
N GLU A 184 12.53 12.20 -7.29
CA GLU A 184 11.36 12.29 -8.16
C GLU A 184 11.45 11.29 -9.30
N LEU A 185 10.42 10.45 -9.41
CA LEU A 185 10.15 9.61 -10.57
C LEU A 185 9.13 10.32 -11.48
N VAL A 186 9.44 10.40 -12.76
CA VAL A 186 8.56 10.95 -13.81
C VAL A 186 8.30 9.87 -14.84
N ASP A 187 7.03 9.64 -15.19
CA ASP A 187 6.66 8.71 -16.26
C ASP A 187 6.67 9.37 -17.65
N ASP A 188 6.44 8.56 -18.68
CA ASP A 188 6.37 8.97 -20.09
C ASP A 188 5.12 9.80 -20.45
N LEU A 189 4.20 10.02 -19.51
CA LEU A 189 3.00 10.84 -19.69
C LEU A 189 3.05 12.16 -18.91
N GLY A 190 4.06 12.35 -18.05
CA GLY A 190 4.21 13.53 -17.21
C GLY A 190 3.61 13.42 -15.81
N ASN A 191 3.18 12.22 -15.38
CA ASN A 191 2.90 11.97 -13.97
C ASN A 191 4.19 12.06 -13.16
N ARG A 192 4.09 12.59 -11.94
CA ARG A 192 5.25 12.73 -11.04
C ARG A 192 4.97 12.05 -9.72
N TYR A 193 5.99 11.36 -9.23
CA TYR A 193 5.96 10.59 -8.01
C TYR A 193 7.17 10.96 -7.16
N VAL A 194 6.98 11.02 -5.84
CA VAL A 194 8.06 11.27 -4.88
C VAL A 194 8.35 10.00 -4.10
N MET A 195 9.63 9.61 -4.02
CA MET A 195 10.05 8.45 -3.25
C MET A 195 9.74 8.67 -1.77
N HIS A 196 8.96 7.77 -1.18
CA HIS A 196 8.59 7.85 0.22
C HIS A 196 9.30 6.83 1.10
N ALA A 197 9.83 5.74 0.50
CA ALA A 197 10.52 4.70 1.24
C ALA A 197 11.48 3.88 0.37
N THR A 198 12.52 3.35 1.01
CA THR A 198 13.37 2.25 0.49
C THR A 198 13.47 1.12 1.53
N ASP A 199 14.06 -0.01 1.13
CA ASP A 199 14.27 -1.17 1.98
C ASP A 199 15.48 -1.03 2.93
N ASP A 200 16.49 -0.24 2.55
CA ASP A 200 17.76 -0.09 3.28
C ASP A 200 18.06 1.36 3.74
N GLY A 201 17.16 2.29 3.43
CA GLY A 201 17.31 3.73 3.71
C GLY A 201 18.17 4.51 2.72
N ARG A 202 18.60 3.91 1.60
CA ARG A 202 19.44 4.53 0.58
C ARG A 202 18.74 4.55 -0.78
N PRO A 203 18.33 5.74 -1.26
CA PRO A 203 17.83 5.90 -2.61
C PRO A 203 18.88 5.54 -3.67
N ASP A 204 18.49 4.74 -4.66
CA ASP A 204 19.26 4.42 -5.86
C ASP A 204 18.61 5.05 -7.10
N VAL A 205 19.14 6.22 -7.47
CA VAL A 205 18.68 7.02 -8.60
C VAL A 205 19.29 6.55 -9.94
N ALA A 206 20.47 5.94 -9.91
CA ALA A 206 21.26 5.66 -11.11
C ALA A 206 21.25 4.18 -11.52
N GLY A 207 21.08 3.27 -10.57
CA GLY A 207 21.10 1.82 -10.77
C GLY A 207 19.72 1.19 -10.99
N VAL A 208 18.64 1.96 -10.88
CA VAL A 208 17.29 1.45 -11.11
C VAL A 208 17.01 1.22 -12.60
N ALA A 209 16.53 0.01 -12.93
CA ALA A 209 16.02 -0.31 -14.25
C ALA A 209 14.53 0.06 -14.32
N LEU A 210 14.22 1.17 -14.98
CA LEU A 210 12.85 1.68 -15.13
C LEU A 210 12.24 1.31 -16.50
N PRO A 211 10.90 1.36 -16.62
CA PRO A 211 10.23 1.23 -17.91
C PRO A 211 10.70 2.30 -18.92
N ALA A 212 10.54 2.01 -20.22
CA ALA A 212 10.96 2.92 -21.27
C ALA A 212 10.28 4.30 -21.15
N GLY A 213 11.06 5.37 -21.21
CA GLY A 213 10.58 6.76 -21.12
C GLY A 213 10.50 7.33 -19.70
N TRP A 214 10.66 6.49 -18.67
CA TRP A 214 10.59 6.89 -17.27
C TRP A 214 11.95 7.36 -16.77
N GLN A 215 11.96 8.30 -15.82
CA GLN A 215 13.18 8.91 -15.29
C GLN A 215 13.08 9.10 -13.78
N LEU A 216 14.10 8.66 -13.05
CA LEU A 216 14.29 8.96 -11.63
C LEU A 216 15.42 9.98 -11.50
N SER A 217 15.21 11.02 -10.69
CA SER A 217 16.20 12.07 -10.48
C SER A 217 16.13 12.65 -9.08
N GLU A 218 17.25 13.23 -8.65
CA GLU A 218 17.31 14.08 -7.46
C GLU A 218 16.82 15.49 -7.81
N VAL A 219 15.86 16.01 -7.04
CA VAL A 219 15.27 17.34 -7.26
C VAL A 219 15.41 18.19 -6.01
N ALA A 220 16.04 19.35 -6.14
CA ALA A 220 16.11 20.32 -5.06
C ALA A 220 14.76 21.02 -4.88
N ILE A 221 14.28 21.10 -3.64
CA ILE A 221 13.06 21.83 -3.30
C ILE A 221 13.38 23.04 -2.42
N SER A 222 12.74 24.17 -2.73
CA SER A 222 12.93 25.43 -2.00
C SER A 222 11.85 25.65 -0.93
N GLN A 223 10.79 24.86 -0.94
CA GLN A 223 9.68 24.85 0.00
C GLN A 223 9.26 23.40 0.27
N PRO A 224 8.71 23.08 1.45
CA PRO A 224 8.22 21.74 1.72
C PRO A 224 7.20 21.26 0.70
N LEU A 225 7.40 20.06 0.18
CA LEU A 225 6.41 19.36 -0.64
C LEU A 225 5.44 18.63 0.29
N THR A 226 4.19 19.08 0.33
CA THR A 226 3.11 18.38 1.03
C THR A 226 2.22 17.68 0.02
N ILE A 227 2.01 16.38 0.21
CA ILE A 227 1.16 15.57 -0.66
C ILE A 227 -0.07 15.11 0.11
N GLN A 228 -1.22 15.15 -0.57
CA GLN A 228 -2.53 14.80 -0.04
C GLN A 228 -3.20 13.81 -0.99
N PRO A 229 -4.05 12.90 -0.47
CA PRO A 229 -4.73 11.92 -1.27
C PRO A 229 -5.82 12.56 -2.14
N ARG A 230 -6.27 11.84 -3.16
CA ARG A 230 -7.30 12.31 -4.11
C ARG A 230 -8.53 11.40 -4.12
N GLY A 231 -9.66 11.93 -4.59
CA GLY A 231 -10.89 11.18 -4.83
C GLY A 231 -12.08 11.67 -4.01
N ALA A 232 -13.27 11.69 -4.61
CA ALA A 232 -14.50 12.09 -3.94
C ALA A 232 -14.87 11.09 -2.83
N GLY A 233 -14.83 11.52 -1.56
CA GLY A 233 -15.19 10.66 -0.42
C GLY A 233 -14.16 9.59 -0.05
N HIS A 234 -13.12 9.42 -0.87
CA HIS A 234 -12.03 8.46 -0.68
C HIS A 234 -10.69 9.20 -0.59
N CYS A 235 -9.70 8.56 0.02
CA CYS A 235 -8.35 9.09 0.12
C CYS A 235 -7.38 8.26 -0.70
N TYR A 236 -7.54 8.25 -2.02
CA TYR A 236 -6.68 7.45 -2.88
C TYR A 236 -5.27 8.02 -3.02
N TYR A 237 -4.31 7.15 -2.77
CA TYR A 237 -2.93 7.32 -3.20
C TYR A 237 -2.58 6.23 -4.21
N ASN A 238 -1.91 6.64 -5.28
CA ASN A 238 -1.19 5.74 -6.16
C ASN A 238 0.26 5.63 -5.69
N ILE A 239 0.67 4.41 -5.39
CA ILE A 239 2.02 4.09 -4.95
C ILE A 239 2.66 3.16 -5.98
N LEU A 240 3.75 3.62 -6.57
CA LEU A 240 4.59 2.78 -7.41
C LEU A 240 5.67 2.10 -6.59
N ARG A 241 6.11 0.94 -7.06
CA ARG A 241 7.31 0.26 -6.57
C ARG A 241 8.11 -0.31 -7.72
N ASP A 242 9.43 -0.17 -7.65
CA ASP A 242 10.38 -0.69 -8.65
C ASP A 242 11.10 -1.97 -8.19
N ALA A 243 11.97 -2.49 -9.06
CA ALA A 243 12.76 -3.70 -8.82
C ALA A 243 13.79 -3.57 -7.68
N ASN A 244 14.15 -2.33 -7.30
CA ASN A 244 15.04 -2.04 -6.18
C ASN A 244 14.25 -1.83 -4.87
N VAL A 245 12.95 -2.14 -4.85
CA VAL A 245 12.08 -2.01 -3.67
C VAL A 245 11.90 -0.55 -3.21
N GLN A 246 12.17 0.41 -4.10
CA GLN A 246 11.92 1.82 -3.83
C GLN A 246 10.45 2.13 -4.13
N SER A 247 9.79 2.88 -3.26
CA SER A 247 8.36 3.14 -3.37
C SER A 247 8.04 4.63 -3.47
N TYR A 248 7.11 5.00 -4.34
CA TYR A 248 6.87 6.38 -4.77
C TYR A 248 5.39 6.76 -4.69
N HIS A 249 5.06 7.84 -3.99
CA HIS A 249 3.71 8.39 -3.99
C HIS A 249 3.50 9.32 -5.19
N GLN A 250 2.42 9.11 -5.95
CA GLN A 250 2.02 10.06 -6.98
C GLN A 250 1.59 11.37 -6.35
N TYR A 251 2.09 12.49 -6.90
CA TYR A 251 1.76 13.81 -6.39
C TYR A 251 1.45 14.85 -7.49
N VAL A 252 1.83 14.56 -8.74
CA VAL A 252 1.31 15.26 -9.93
C VAL A 252 0.68 14.24 -10.87
N PHE A 253 -0.52 14.56 -11.34
CA PHE A 253 -1.26 13.77 -12.32
C PHE A 253 -1.17 14.48 -13.67
N ALA A 254 -0.91 13.72 -14.73
CA ALA A 254 -0.89 14.23 -16.10
C ALA A 254 -2.30 14.62 -16.59
N GLU A 255 -3.33 14.02 -16.00
CA GLU A 255 -4.73 14.15 -16.39
C GLU A 255 -5.60 14.44 -15.15
N ASP A 256 -6.76 15.06 -15.38
CA ASP A 256 -7.77 15.36 -14.34
C ASP A 256 -8.53 14.09 -13.86
N THR A 257 -8.29 12.94 -14.50
CA THR A 257 -8.84 11.65 -14.11
C THR A 257 -7.76 10.59 -14.15
N PHE A 258 -7.62 9.85 -13.06
CA PHE A 258 -6.75 8.69 -13.02
C PHE A 258 -7.45 7.52 -13.73
N SER A 259 -6.85 7.05 -14.82
CA SER A 259 -7.30 5.89 -15.59
C SER A 259 -6.26 4.76 -15.49
N PRO A 260 -6.64 3.58 -15.00
CA PRO A 260 -5.70 2.48 -14.84
C PRO A 260 -5.42 1.71 -16.13
N GLN A 261 -5.93 2.15 -17.29
CA GLN A 261 -5.90 1.38 -18.55
C GLN A 261 -4.50 0.95 -19.00
N ARG A 262 -3.44 1.68 -18.61
CA ARG A 262 -2.06 1.31 -18.95
C ARG A 262 -1.49 0.22 -18.04
N PHE A 263 -2.09 -0.03 -16.88
CA PHE A 263 -1.62 -1.03 -15.92
C PHE A 263 -2.40 -2.33 -16.13
N SER A 264 -1.68 -3.42 -16.35
CA SER A 264 -2.25 -4.76 -16.41
C SER A 264 -2.45 -5.29 -15.00
N GLN A 265 -3.52 -6.02 -14.72
CA GLN A 265 -3.64 -6.71 -13.44
C GLN A 265 -2.58 -7.83 -13.36
N PRO A 266 -1.76 -7.87 -12.30
CA PRO A 266 -0.78 -8.95 -12.09
C PRO A 266 -1.45 -10.32 -11.90
#